data_AF-A0A485KVS6-F1
#
_entry.id   AF-A0A485KVS6-F1
#
_cell.length_a   1.000
_cell.length_b   1.000
_cell.length_c   1.000
_cell.angle_alpha   90.00
_cell.angle_beta   90.00
_cell.angle_gamma   90.00
#
_symmetry.space_group_name_H-M   'P 1'
#
loop_
_entity.id
_entity.type
_entity.pdbx_description
1 polymer ?
#
loop_
_entity_poly.entity_id
_entity_poly.type
_entity_poly.pdbx_seq_one_letter_code
_entity_poly.pdbx_strand_id
1 'polypeptide(L)'
;MSTTATNAVDALPRSQARCLFVSLKLLHLLCAVNFASQTFVFSKLGPADSATVRAFNPRVMAICFAILAFLHLLLLVGPRGRSCLPTWRCLSSMLIPTAGRHPWREWLGRHRDAGLLVMNSVELACQTYQLVLVLSSAIDRWFAVSYGVVVVSHCLVTPIIVYLINSSLHTIAVTATRTAFSFGLSCFLPFVCLGMPSLGFILGDTVAISTHGTVLYTRLILMGRIFVPSSTLDFTAKIVMDIGTLVSLYRLASILARRSPCRTVVVAPMVVSSVRKLPRRRPSRIVSTCLLASVVAGVILTGLLVRAWVFRTRCPPSTCLAFATPLLDLSCHCKYAYVNCYLLGNESLDVNAELDARRIGATLFVLHVARCNLVAGLDSTMLASQRQLETIHIEFTKMMQWDGVLPPSMQNVLVRYSALDHLPAILSSPMPPTMETLHIEGSPLGDLPQAIGSTWQSLSQVILINVSFVRVPDAVTRLCHVGYVNLRFNSLGAMNMHAWALHASAMAELTELHLTGCGLTDGPWALSTPDCTLDLRANPIAAVPSTVDSSLLETHKLLLDDTSFCNTTHAPFCQPSGVLCAPSCLRDMIGNGLCDLACLNAACGFDDLDCTDVGLTAS
;
A
#
# COMPACT_ATOMS: atom_id res chain seq x y z
N MET A 1 -2.99 58.57 17.34
CA MET A 1 -4.36 58.39 16.81
C MET A 1 -4.39 57.11 15.99
N SER A 2 -5.01 56.07 16.55
CA SER A 2 -5.07 54.71 16.02
C SER A 2 -6.23 54.60 15.03
N THR A 3 -5.93 54.56 13.73
CA THR A 3 -6.91 54.23 12.69
C THR A 3 -7.29 52.76 12.80
N THR A 4 -8.54 52.50 13.19
CA THR A 4 -9.18 51.18 13.14
C THR A 4 -9.36 50.76 11.68
N ALA A 5 -8.50 49.86 11.21
CA ALA A 5 -8.71 49.17 9.94
C ALA A 5 -10.01 48.35 10.05
N THR A 6 -11.00 48.66 9.20
CA THR A 6 -12.17 47.81 8.99
C THR A 6 -11.68 46.42 8.55
N ASN A 7 -11.98 45.41 9.37
CA ASN A 7 -11.50 44.04 9.15
C ASN A 7 -12.20 43.46 7.92
N ALA A 8 -11.44 42.77 7.06
CA ALA A 8 -11.91 42.03 5.87
C ALA A 8 -13.20 41.25 6.01
N VAL A 9 -13.39 40.76 7.23
CA VAL A 9 -14.39 39.77 7.57
C VAL A 9 -15.79 40.39 7.59
N ASP A 10 -15.91 41.72 7.74
CA ASP A 10 -17.20 42.42 7.77
C ASP A 10 -17.91 42.45 6.40
N ALA A 11 -17.18 42.22 5.30
CA ALA A 11 -17.72 42.23 3.94
C ALA A 11 -18.42 40.92 3.50
N LEU A 12 -18.26 39.80 4.23
CA LEU A 12 -18.78 38.49 3.81
C LEU A 12 -20.19 38.23 4.38
N PRO A 13 -21.22 37.82 3.62
CA PRO A 13 -22.54 37.45 4.15
C PRO A 13 -22.49 36.44 5.32
N ARG A 14 -23.39 36.60 6.31
CA ARG A 14 -23.44 35.73 7.51
C ARG A 14 -23.69 34.25 7.19
N SER A 15 -24.39 33.95 6.10
CA SER A 15 -24.61 32.58 5.60
C SER A 15 -23.30 31.97 5.11
N GLN A 16 -22.54 32.68 4.28
CA GLN A 16 -21.24 32.24 3.77
C GLN A 16 -20.21 32.01 4.88
N ALA A 17 -20.18 32.89 5.89
CA ALA A 17 -19.31 32.71 7.06
C ALA A 17 -19.66 31.46 7.89
N ARG A 18 -20.96 31.14 8.01
CA ARG A 18 -21.40 29.89 8.66
C ARG A 18 -21.00 28.67 7.84
N CYS A 19 -21.21 28.68 6.52
CA CYS A 19 -20.79 27.58 5.65
C CYS A 19 -19.28 27.34 5.76
N LEU A 20 -18.46 28.39 5.67
CA LEU A 20 -17.01 28.29 5.83
C LEU A 20 -16.60 27.70 7.18
N PHE A 21 -17.28 28.08 8.26
CA PHE A 21 -17.00 27.54 9.59
C PHE A 21 -17.37 26.04 9.71
N VAL A 22 -18.47 25.62 9.08
CA VAL A 22 -18.86 24.20 9.01
C VAL A 22 -17.85 23.41 8.16
N SER A 23 -17.46 23.93 6.99
CA SER A 23 -16.45 23.31 6.14
C SER A 23 -15.10 23.16 6.86
N LEU A 24 -14.67 24.16 7.62
CA LEU A 24 -13.45 24.07 8.43
C LEU A 24 -13.51 22.95 9.47
N LYS A 25 -14.64 22.83 10.18
CA LYS A 25 -14.84 21.74 11.14
C LYS A 25 -14.83 20.38 10.46
N LEU A 26 -15.47 20.26 9.31
CA LEU A 26 -15.45 19.04 8.52
C LEU A 26 -14.02 18.68 8.08
N LEU A 27 -13.24 19.65 7.59
CA LEU A 27 -11.85 19.43 7.21
C LEU A 27 -10.97 19.00 8.39
N HIS A 28 -11.12 19.62 9.57
CA HIS A 28 -10.42 19.17 10.78
C HIS A 28 -10.81 17.73 11.16
N LEU A 29 -12.10 17.39 11.08
CA LEU A 29 -12.58 16.05 11.36
C LEU A 29 -12.00 15.01 10.39
N LEU A 30 -12.03 15.30 9.08
CA LEU A 30 -11.50 14.40 8.06
C LEU A 30 -9.98 14.19 8.22
N CYS A 31 -9.21 15.25 8.46
CA CYS A 31 -7.79 15.13 8.77
C CYS A 31 -7.54 14.32 10.05
N ALA A 32 -8.32 14.55 11.12
CA ALA A 32 -8.18 13.81 12.37
C ALA A 32 -8.43 12.31 12.17
N VAL A 33 -9.49 11.95 11.44
CA VAL A 33 -9.80 10.54 11.11
C VAL A 33 -8.69 9.93 10.26
N ASN A 34 -8.21 10.63 9.23
CA ASN A 34 -7.12 10.16 8.37
C ASN A 34 -5.81 9.93 9.13
N PHE A 35 -5.40 10.84 10.01
CA PHE A 35 -4.18 10.65 10.79
C PHE A 35 -4.35 9.62 11.91
N ALA A 36 -5.55 9.46 12.46
CA ALA A 36 -5.86 8.39 13.40
C ALA A 36 -5.81 7.01 12.73
N SER A 37 -6.34 6.88 11.50
CA SER A 37 -6.25 5.62 10.75
C SER A 37 -4.80 5.29 10.40
N GLN A 38 -4.00 6.27 9.95
CA GLN A 38 -2.57 6.06 9.72
C GLN A 38 -1.81 5.67 10.99
N THR A 39 -2.14 6.28 12.14
CA THR A 39 -1.58 5.90 13.44
C THR A 39 -1.87 4.43 13.75
N PHE A 40 -3.11 3.99 13.55
CA PHE A 40 -3.51 2.60 13.75
C PHE A 40 -2.72 1.66 12.85
N VAL A 41 -2.65 1.94 11.54
CA VAL A 41 -1.91 1.12 10.57
C VAL A 41 -0.44 1.00 10.97
N PHE A 42 0.25 2.12 11.24
CA PHE A 42 1.66 2.09 11.62
C PHE A 42 1.94 1.45 12.99
N SER A 43 0.95 1.43 13.89
CA SER A 43 1.06 0.72 15.17
C SER A 43 0.88 -0.79 15.06
N LYS A 44 0.29 -1.27 13.95
CA LYS A 44 -0.02 -2.67 13.69
C LYS A 44 0.86 -3.31 12.63
N LEU A 45 1.65 -2.52 11.91
CA LEU A 45 2.56 -2.99 10.87
C LEU A 45 3.58 -3.98 11.44
N GLY A 46 3.56 -5.23 10.96
CA GLY A 46 4.56 -6.24 11.32
C GLY A 46 5.93 -5.94 10.70
N PRO A 47 7.01 -6.62 11.12
CA PRO A 47 8.33 -6.48 10.51
C PRO A 47 8.33 -6.80 9.01
N ALA A 48 7.68 -7.90 8.60
CA ALA A 48 7.55 -8.29 7.19
C ALA A 48 6.81 -7.23 6.38
N ASP A 49 5.60 -6.85 6.81
CA ASP A 49 4.81 -5.77 6.18
C ASP A 49 5.61 -4.48 6.05
N SER A 50 6.38 -4.12 7.09
CA SER A 50 7.20 -2.92 7.11
C SER A 50 8.31 -2.94 6.07
N ALA A 51 8.93 -4.10 5.83
CA ALA A 51 9.92 -4.28 4.78
C ALA A 51 9.25 -4.20 3.40
N THR A 52 8.09 -4.83 3.22
CA THR A 52 7.33 -4.85 1.97
C THR A 52 6.94 -3.45 1.51
N VAL A 53 6.45 -2.59 2.41
CA VAL A 53 6.13 -1.18 2.08
C VAL A 53 7.34 -0.23 2.21
N ARG A 54 8.52 -0.76 2.58
CA ARG A 54 9.77 -0.01 2.81
C ARG A 54 9.61 1.11 3.84
N ALA A 55 8.90 0.84 4.94
CA ALA A 55 8.63 1.81 5.99
C ALA A 55 9.92 2.30 6.67
N PHE A 56 10.09 3.62 6.79
CA PHE A 56 11.27 4.23 7.43
C PHE A 56 11.37 3.88 8.93
N ASN A 57 10.34 4.21 9.70
CA ASN A 57 10.27 3.88 11.13
C ASN A 57 8.80 3.91 11.60
N PRO A 58 8.10 2.76 11.62
CA PRO A 58 6.67 2.70 11.94
C PRO A 58 6.31 3.36 13.27
N ARG A 59 7.16 3.20 14.30
CA ARG A 59 6.92 3.78 15.64
C ARG A 59 6.97 5.30 15.62
N VAL A 60 8.00 5.89 15.01
CA VAL A 60 8.13 7.36 14.91
C VAL A 60 6.98 7.93 14.09
N MET A 61 6.64 7.28 12.97
CA MET A 61 5.51 7.69 12.14
C MET A 61 4.20 7.66 12.92
N ALA A 62 3.90 6.56 13.61
CA ALA A 62 2.70 6.42 14.44
C ALA A 62 2.60 7.54 15.49
N ILE A 63 3.68 7.86 16.21
CA ILE A 63 3.68 8.94 17.21
C ILE A 63 3.40 10.30 16.57
N CYS A 64 4.07 10.63 15.46
CA CYS A 64 3.88 11.91 14.79
C CYS A 64 2.47 12.08 14.23
N PHE A 65 1.91 11.05 13.60
CA PHE A 65 0.52 11.08 13.11
C PHE A 65 -0.50 11.11 14.25
N ALA A 66 -0.23 10.45 15.38
CA ALA A 66 -1.08 10.53 16.56
C ALA A 66 -1.14 11.97 17.12
N ILE A 67 0.01 12.64 17.17
CA ILE A 67 0.09 14.05 17.58
C ILE A 67 -0.71 14.93 16.61
N LEU A 68 -0.55 14.74 15.29
CA LEU A 68 -1.34 15.49 14.30
C LEU A 68 -2.84 15.24 14.45
N ALA A 69 -3.28 13.99 14.60
CA ALA A 69 -4.67 13.64 14.83
C ALA A 69 -5.24 14.35 16.07
N PHE A 70 -4.50 14.29 17.19
CA PHE A 70 -4.87 14.95 18.44
C PHE A 70 -4.97 16.47 18.29
N LEU A 71 -4.02 17.11 17.60
CA LEU A 71 -4.04 18.55 17.34
C LEU A 71 -5.28 18.95 16.51
N HIS A 72 -5.64 18.17 15.48
CA HIS A 72 -6.85 18.43 14.70
C HIS A 72 -8.12 18.29 15.55
N LEU A 73 -8.20 17.28 16.44
CA LEU A 73 -9.32 17.11 17.38
C LEU A 73 -9.43 18.26 18.38
N LEU A 74 -8.31 18.71 18.95
CA LEU A 74 -8.29 19.86 19.85
C LEU A 74 -8.84 21.13 19.17
N LEU A 75 -8.44 21.37 17.92
CA LEU A 75 -8.91 22.51 17.14
C LEU A 75 -10.38 22.39 16.72
N LEU A 76 -10.90 21.16 16.52
CA LEU A 76 -12.32 20.90 16.25
C LEU A 76 -13.21 21.31 17.43
N VAL A 77 -12.75 21.04 18.67
CA VAL A 77 -13.47 21.30 19.92
C VAL A 77 -13.34 22.77 20.38
N GLY A 78 -12.70 23.63 19.61
CA GLY A 78 -12.32 25.02 19.93
C GLY A 78 -13.28 25.80 20.85
N PRO A 79 -12.75 26.73 21.67
CA PRO A 79 -13.33 27.14 22.94
C PRO A 79 -14.82 27.51 22.83
N ARG A 80 -15.68 26.65 23.40
CA ARG A 80 -17.07 27.00 23.70
C ARG A 80 -17.09 28.03 24.82
N GLY A 81 -16.99 29.31 24.48
CA GLY A 81 -17.34 30.42 25.38
C GLY A 81 -16.36 30.70 26.53
N ARG A 82 -15.86 31.94 26.53
CA ARG A 82 -15.47 32.77 27.69
C ARG A 82 -14.38 32.34 28.69
N SER A 83 -13.86 31.12 28.72
CA SER A 83 -12.82 30.79 29.70
C SER A 83 -11.41 30.82 29.09
N CYS A 84 -10.61 31.79 29.51
CA CYS A 84 -9.16 31.83 29.26
C CYS A 84 -8.49 30.65 29.99
N LEU A 85 -8.45 29.48 29.34
CA LEU A 85 -7.65 28.34 29.82
C LEU A 85 -6.17 28.52 29.40
N PRO A 86 -5.21 28.38 30.33
CA PRO A 86 -3.78 28.62 30.08
C PRO A 86 -3.14 27.64 29.08
N THR A 87 -3.73 26.45 28.88
CA THR A 87 -3.26 25.43 27.93
C THR A 87 -3.25 25.88 26.46
N TRP A 88 -4.18 26.76 26.06
CA TRP A 88 -4.25 27.28 24.68
C TRP A 88 -3.20 28.36 24.37
N ARG A 89 -2.69 29.06 25.40
CA ARG A 89 -1.52 29.93 25.25
C ARG A 89 -0.23 29.13 25.08
N CYS A 90 -0.15 27.92 25.65
CA CYS A 90 0.97 26.99 25.41
C CYS A 90 0.91 26.33 24.03
N LEU A 91 -0.28 25.93 23.54
CA LEU A 91 -0.40 25.38 22.19
C LEU A 91 -0.11 26.44 21.11
N SER A 92 -0.58 27.67 21.32
CA SER A 92 -0.22 28.77 20.42
C SER A 92 1.25 29.13 20.53
N SER A 93 1.90 28.97 21.71
CA SER A 93 3.34 29.14 21.90
C SER A 93 4.19 28.03 21.29
N MET A 94 3.68 26.79 21.21
CA MET A 94 4.37 25.66 20.59
C MET A 94 4.24 25.65 19.07
N LEU A 95 3.08 25.99 18.52
CA LEU A 95 2.86 26.09 17.06
C LEU A 95 3.41 27.40 16.48
N ILE A 96 3.54 28.46 17.30
CA ILE A 96 4.19 29.73 16.99
C ILE A 96 4.85 30.26 18.28
N PRO A 97 6.18 30.28 18.45
CA PRO A 97 6.84 30.73 19.68
C PRO A 97 6.22 32.01 20.28
N THR A 98 5.50 31.86 21.39
CA THR A 98 4.95 32.96 22.19
C THR A 98 5.50 32.92 23.61
N ALA A 99 6.82 33.05 23.75
CA ALA A 99 7.46 33.47 24.99
C ALA A 99 8.85 34.05 24.67
N GLY A 100 9.12 35.28 25.11
CA GLY A 100 10.42 35.96 24.97
C GLY A 100 10.50 36.96 23.81
N ARG A 101 11.01 38.17 24.11
CA ARG A 101 11.37 39.22 23.14
C ARG A 101 12.56 38.76 22.27
N HIS A 102 12.32 37.91 21.28
CA HIS A 102 13.37 37.50 20.33
C HIS A 102 13.35 38.39 19.06
N PRO A 103 14.51 38.86 18.55
CA PRO A 103 14.64 39.72 17.35
C PRO A 103 13.91 39.20 16.10
N TRP A 104 13.82 37.87 15.99
CA TRP A 104 13.11 37.15 14.92
C TRP A 104 11.62 37.50 14.84
N ARG A 105 10.99 37.85 15.97
CA ARG A 105 9.56 38.15 16.07
C ARG A 105 9.22 39.55 15.54
N GLU A 106 10.09 40.52 15.77
CA GLU A 106 9.98 41.84 15.14
C GLU A 106 10.22 41.74 13.64
N TRP A 107 11.16 40.91 13.21
CA TRP A 107 11.42 40.65 11.78
C TRP A 107 10.22 39.97 11.08
N LEU A 108 9.64 38.92 11.67
CA LEU A 108 8.42 38.24 11.18
C LEU A 108 7.16 39.12 11.26
N GLY A 109 7.05 39.98 12.28
CA GLY A 109 5.95 40.93 12.40
C GLY A 109 5.99 42.03 11.32
N ARG A 110 7.20 42.47 10.95
CA ARG A 110 7.45 43.45 9.88
C ARG A 110 7.31 42.82 8.47
N HIS A 111 7.47 41.50 8.34
CA HIS A 111 7.43 40.74 7.09
C HIS A 111 6.43 39.56 7.10
N ARG A 112 5.25 39.77 7.69
CA ARG A 112 4.22 38.73 7.86
C ARG A 112 3.84 38.00 6.56
N ASP A 113 3.85 38.73 5.44
CA ASP A 113 3.55 38.19 4.11
C ASP A 113 4.73 37.40 3.52
N ALA A 114 5.97 37.82 3.78
CA ALA A 114 7.15 37.12 3.29
C ALA A 114 7.32 35.75 3.98
N GLY A 115 7.08 35.67 5.29
CA GLY A 115 7.13 34.40 6.02
C GLY A 115 6.06 33.41 5.55
N LEU A 116 4.86 33.88 5.20
CA LEU A 116 3.80 33.03 4.63
C LEU A 116 4.21 32.47 3.27
N LEU A 117 4.82 33.28 2.41
CA LEU A 117 5.27 32.89 1.08
C LEU A 117 6.49 31.96 1.09
N VAL A 118 7.40 32.12 2.06
CA VAL A 118 8.50 31.17 2.26
C VAL A 118 7.96 29.80 2.67
N MET A 119 7.03 29.75 3.63
CA MET A 119 6.37 28.48 4.00
C MET A 119 5.62 27.85 2.82
N ASN A 120 4.97 28.67 2.00
CA ASN A 120 4.32 28.20 0.77
C ASN A 120 5.33 27.59 -0.21
N SER A 121 6.50 28.21 -0.36
CA SER A 121 7.56 27.72 -1.26
C SER A 121 8.14 26.40 -0.78
N VAL A 122 8.35 26.25 0.54
CA VAL A 122 8.80 24.97 1.15
C VAL A 122 7.76 23.88 0.94
N GLU A 123 6.48 24.18 1.16
CA GLU A 123 5.40 23.23 0.94
C GLU A 123 5.30 22.81 -0.54
N LEU A 124 5.45 23.76 -1.47
CA LEU A 124 5.44 23.49 -2.91
C LEU A 124 6.62 22.60 -3.33
N ALA A 125 7.80 22.78 -2.73
CA ALA A 125 8.95 21.91 -2.94
C ALA A 125 8.65 20.48 -2.45
N CYS A 126 8.03 20.33 -1.28
CA CYS A 126 7.62 19.03 -0.74
C CYS A 126 6.58 18.35 -1.65
N GLN A 127 5.58 19.09 -2.12
CA GLN A 127 4.55 18.60 -3.05
C GLN A 127 5.13 18.20 -4.41
N THR A 128 6.11 18.97 -4.92
CA THR A 128 6.81 18.64 -6.16
C THR A 128 7.65 17.37 -6.00
N TYR A 129 8.32 17.21 -4.86
CA TYR A 129 9.03 15.98 -4.52
C TYR A 129 8.08 14.77 -4.48
N GLN A 130 6.92 14.90 -3.82
CA GLN A 130 5.91 13.83 -3.80
C GLN A 130 5.36 13.54 -5.19
N LEU A 131 5.15 14.55 -6.03
CA LEU A 131 4.73 14.36 -7.42
C LEU A 131 5.74 13.51 -8.22
N VAL A 132 7.04 13.72 -8.03
CA VAL A 132 8.07 12.89 -8.68
C VAL A 132 7.96 11.44 -8.24
N LEU A 133 7.77 11.19 -6.94
CA LEU A 133 7.56 9.84 -6.40
C LEU A 133 6.30 9.19 -6.97
N VAL A 134 5.17 9.91 -6.95
CA VAL A 134 3.89 9.46 -7.53
C VAL A 134 4.08 9.08 -8.99
N LEU A 135 4.69 9.95 -9.80
CA LEU A 135 4.89 9.68 -11.22
C LEU A 135 5.81 8.48 -11.49
N SER A 136 6.80 8.23 -10.63
CA SER A 136 7.73 7.10 -10.78
C SER A 136 7.16 5.73 -10.39
N SER A 137 6.10 5.71 -9.57
CA SER A 137 5.61 4.47 -8.94
C SER A 137 4.12 4.21 -9.17
N ALA A 138 3.29 5.23 -9.34
CA ALA A 138 1.85 5.08 -9.49
C ALA A 138 1.52 4.49 -10.87
N ILE A 139 0.75 3.41 -10.85
CA ILE A 139 0.22 2.78 -12.07
C ILE A 139 -1.12 3.39 -12.51
N ASP A 140 -1.85 4.02 -11.58
CA ASP A 140 -3.14 4.65 -11.86
C ASP A 140 -2.94 6.00 -12.57
N ARG A 141 -3.24 6.02 -13.87
CA ARG A 141 -3.14 7.23 -14.68
C ARG A 141 -3.99 8.38 -14.12
N TRP A 142 -5.21 8.11 -13.68
CA TRP A 142 -6.11 9.15 -13.15
C TRP A 142 -5.51 9.80 -11.89
N PHE A 143 -4.88 9.01 -11.03
CA PHE A 143 -4.30 9.47 -9.77
C PHE A 143 -3.07 10.34 -10.04
N ALA A 144 -2.14 9.85 -10.88
CA ALA A 144 -0.95 10.58 -11.28
C ALA A 144 -1.30 11.92 -11.96
N VAL A 145 -2.29 11.93 -12.86
CA VAL A 145 -2.75 13.16 -13.53
C VAL A 145 -3.39 14.11 -12.53
N SER A 146 -4.29 13.63 -11.67
CA SER A 146 -4.98 14.46 -10.67
C SER A 146 -3.99 15.09 -9.70
N TYR A 147 -3.01 14.32 -9.21
CA TYR A 147 -1.96 14.82 -8.33
C TYR A 147 -1.13 15.91 -9.03
N GLY A 148 -0.68 15.66 -10.27
CA GLY A 148 0.08 16.63 -11.06
C GLY A 148 -0.69 17.93 -11.33
N VAL A 149 -1.97 17.83 -11.70
CA VAL A 149 -2.85 18.99 -11.93
C VAL A 149 -3.01 19.81 -10.66
N VAL A 150 -3.20 19.17 -9.50
CA VAL A 150 -3.33 19.87 -8.21
C VAL A 150 -2.04 20.61 -7.85
N VAL A 151 -0.86 19.99 -8.01
CA VAL A 151 0.44 20.63 -7.73
C VAL A 151 0.67 21.82 -8.66
N VAL A 152 0.47 21.66 -9.97
CA VAL A 152 0.60 22.76 -10.95
C VAL A 152 -0.39 23.89 -10.65
N SER A 153 -1.63 23.54 -10.32
CA SER A 153 -2.65 24.53 -9.94
C SER A 153 -2.20 25.30 -8.70
N HIS A 154 -1.58 24.63 -7.72
CA HIS A 154 -1.06 25.29 -6.53
C HIS A 154 0.10 26.27 -6.87
N CYS A 155 1.00 25.88 -7.78
CA CYS A 155 2.08 26.74 -8.27
C CYS A 155 1.56 28.04 -8.93
N LEU A 156 0.47 27.95 -9.69
CA LEU A 156 -0.02 29.04 -10.55
C LEU A 156 -1.10 29.90 -9.88
N VAL A 157 -2.07 29.27 -9.21
CA VAL A 157 -3.24 29.96 -8.64
C VAL A 157 -2.85 30.80 -7.43
N THR A 158 -1.97 30.30 -6.55
CA THR A 158 -1.57 31.04 -5.34
C THR A 158 -0.92 32.38 -5.68
N PRO A 159 0.06 32.48 -6.61
CA PRO A 159 0.60 33.78 -7.02
C PRO A 159 -0.41 34.71 -7.70
N ILE A 160 -1.31 34.17 -8.52
CA ILE A 160 -2.35 34.96 -9.20
C ILE A 160 -3.29 35.60 -8.18
N ILE A 161 -3.75 34.84 -7.18
CA ILE A 161 -4.59 35.37 -6.09
C ILE A 161 -3.86 36.48 -5.33
N VAL A 162 -2.56 36.29 -5.06
CA VAL A 162 -1.75 37.28 -4.35
C VAL A 162 -1.62 38.58 -5.14
N TYR A 163 -1.51 38.49 -6.47
CA TYR A 163 -1.36 39.65 -7.34
C TYR A 163 -2.67 40.39 -7.62
N LEU A 164 -3.78 39.64 -7.76
CA LEU A 164 -5.08 40.20 -8.19
C LEU A 164 -5.93 40.73 -7.03
N ILE A 165 -5.90 40.08 -5.86
CA ILE A 165 -6.79 40.46 -4.74
C ILE A 165 -6.12 41.52 -3.87
N ASN A 166 -6.48 42.78 -4.09
CA ASN A 166 -5.93 43.93 -3.34
C ASN A 166 -6.73 44.27 -2.07
N SER A 167 -7.66 43.40 -1.66
CA SER A 167 -8.55 43.63 -0.52
C SER A 167 -8.14 42.83 0.70
N SER A 168 -8.73 43.15 1.83
CA SER A 168 -8.54 42.45 3.09
C SER A 168 -9.00 40.97 3.02
N LEU A 169 -9.77 40.58 1.98
CA LEU A 169 -10.11 39.17 1.67
C LEU A 169 -8.93 38.37 1.08
N HIS A 170 -7.85 39.03 0.66
CA HIS A 170 -6.63 38.41 0.13
C HIS A 170 -6.10 37.29 1.02
N THR A 171 -5.95 37.55 2.32
CA THR A 171 -5.42 36.57 3.28
C THR A 171 -6.34 35.36 3.43
N ILE A 172 -7.66 35.56 3.34
CA ILE A 172 -8.64 34.46 3.41
C ILE A 172 -8.54 33.61 2.15
N ALA A 173 -8.52 34.23 0.97
CA ALA A 173 -8.43 33.52 -0.31
C ALA A 173 -7.14 32.69 -0.41
N VAL A 174 -5.97 33.28 -0.14
CA VAL A 174 -4.68 32.58 -0.18
C VAL A 174 -4.65 31.40 0.81
N THR A 175 -5.14 31.61 2.04
CA THR A 175 -5.15 30.55 3.06
C THR A 175 -6.14 29.43 2.71
N ALA A 176 -7.31 29.76 2.16
CA ALA A 176 -8.31 28.79 1.72
C ALA A 176 -7.81 27.94 0.54
N THR A 177 -7.22 28.56 -0.49
CA THR A 177 -6.66 27.86 -1.64
C THR A 177 -5.53 26.93 -1.25
N ARG A 178 -4.58 27.39 -0.42
CA ARG A 178 -3.51 26.56 0.14
C ARG A 178 -4.06 25.35 0.89
N THR A 179 -5.08 25.57 1.73
CA THR A 179 -5.74 24.51 2.48
C THR A 179 -6.39 23.48 1.55
N ALA A 180 -7.11 23.93 0.52
CA ALA A 180 -7.79 23.05 -0.42
C ALA A 180 -6.81 22.14 -1.19
N PHE A 181 -5.70 22.69 -1.70
CA PHE A 181 -4.70 21.91 -2.41
C PHE A 181 -3.94 20.97 -1.47
N SER A 182 -3.51 21.44 -0.30
CA SER A 182 -2.77 20.61 0.66
C SER A 182 -3.62 19.47 1.20
N PHE A 183 -4.88 19.73 1.57
CA PHE A 183 -5.85 18.70 1.94
C PHE A 183 -6.12 17.72 0.79
N GLY A 184 -6.23 18.23 -0.43
CA GLY A 184 -6.39 17.43 -1.64
C GLY A 184 -5.30 16.38 -1.80
N LEU A 185 -4.04 16.81 -1.65
CA LEU A 185 -2.86 15.95 -1.84
C LEU A 185 -2.57 15.03 -0.65
N SER A 186 -2.73 15.49 0.59
CA SER A 186 -2.37 14.74 1.81
C SER A 186 -3.49 13.83 2.35
N CYS A 187 -4.76 14.15 2.08
CA CYS A 187 -5.89 13.44 2.69
C CYS A 187 -6.85 12.87 1.63
N PHE A 188 -7.38 13.73 0.75
CA PHE A 188 -8.47 13.32 -0.16
C PHE A 188 -8.02 12.32 -1.23
N LEU A 189 -7.00 12.65 -2.01
CA LEU A 189 -6.50 11.75 -3.06
C LEU A 189 -5.99 10.42 -2.51
N PRO A 190 -5.21 10.37 -1.40
CA PRO A 190 -4.83 9.11 -0.78
C PRO A 190 -6.04 8.26 -0.34
N PHE A 191 -7.05 8.88 0.27
CA PHE A 191 -8.25 8.17 0.71
C PHE A 191 -9.02 7.56 -0.46
N VAL A 192 -9.20 8.30 -1.56
CA VAL A 192 -9.87 7.78 -2.76
C VAL A 192 -9.05 6.67 -3.43
N CYS A 193 -7.73 6.80 -3.47
CA CYS A 193 -6.86 5.86 -4.17
C CYS A 193 -6.61 4.56 -3.39
N LEU A 194 -6.40 4.63 -2.08
CA LEU A 194 -6.08 3.48 -1.23
C LEU A 194 -7.27 3.05 -0.37
N GLY A 195 -7.93 4.01 0.29
CA GLY A 195 -9.00 3.72 1.26
C GLY A 195 -10.22 3.04 0.63
N MET A 196 -10.67 3.52 -0.54
CA MET A 196 -11.84 2.92 -1.22
C MET A 196 -11.58 1.49 -1.70
N PRO A 197 -10.47 1.18 -2.42
CA PRO A 197 -10.17 -0.21 -2.78
C PRO A 197 -9.95 -1.12 -1.56
N SER A 198 -9.25 -0.66 -0.51
CA SER A 198 -9.08 -1.45 0.71
C SER A 198 -10.41 -1.75 1.42
N LEU A 199 -11.36 -0.80 1.41
CA LEU A 199 -12.71 -1.03 1.96
C LEU A 199 -13.47 -2.06 1.14
N GLY A 200 -13.36 -2.02 -0.20
CA GLY A 200 -13.96 -3.05 -1.06
C GLY A 200 -13.40 -4.45 -0.76
N PHE A 201 -12.08 -4.55 -0.59
CA PHE A 201 -11.42 -5.81 -0.20
C PHE A 201 -11.89 -6.33 1.17
N ILE A 202 -12.04 -5.43 2.15
CA ILE A 202 -12.50 -5.81 3.51
C ILE A 202 -14.00 -6.17 3.53
N LEU A 203 -14.82 -5.52 2.69
CA LEU A 203 -16.29 -5.58 2.80
C LEU A 203 -16.98 -6.57 1.88
N GLY A 204 -16.33 -7.17 0.86
CA GLY A 204 -17.12 -8.05 -0.01
C GLY A 204 -16.47 -8.91 -1.08
N ASP A 205 -15.21 -8.76 -1.47
CA ASP A 205 -14.69 -9.56 -2.59
C ASP A 205 -13.24 -10.01 -2.33
N THR A 206 -13.09 -11.17 -1.68
CA THR A 206 -11.83 -11.94 -1.71
C THR A 206 -11.59 -12.61 -3.08
N VAL A 207 -12.53 -12.46 -4.02
CA VAL A 207 -12.73 -13.32 -5.21
C VAL A 207 -12.07 -12.81 -6.50
N ALA A 208 -11.39 -11.65 -6.49
CA ALA A 208 -10.83 -11.09 -7.72
C ALA A 208 -9.30 -11.26 -7.84
N ILE A 209 -8.74 -12.47 -7.63
CA ILE A 209 -7.29 -12.68 -7.65
C ILE A 209 -6.71 -13.29 -8.97
N SER A 210 -7.46 -13.51 -10.05
CA SER A 210 -6.84 -13.77 -11.37
C SER A 210 -6.49 -12.44 -12.02
N THR A 211 -5.40 -12.33 -12.80
CA THR A 211 -4.76 -11.12 -13.42
C THR A 211 -5.10 -9.73 -12.84
N HIS A 212 -6.37 -9.34 -12.79
CA HIS A 212 -6.94 -8.36 -11.86
C HIS A 212 -6.41 -8.44 -10.41
N GLY A 213 -6.18 -9.63 -9.86
CA GLY A 213 -5.54 -9.87 -8.56
C GLY A 213 -4.14 -9.36 -8.46
N THR A 214 -3.31 -9.76 -9.41
CA THR A 214 -1.91 -9.36 -9.51
C THR A 214 -1.78 -7.87 -9.82
N VAL A 215 -2.70 -7.30 -10.62
CA VAL A 215 -2.80 -5.85 -10.84
C VAL A 215 -3.17 -5.14 -9.55
N LEU A 216 -4.17 -5.63 -8.81
CA LEU A 216 -4.61 -5.07 -7.54
C LEU A 216 -3.50 -5.16 -6.48
N TYR A 217 -2.81 -6.30 -6.38
CA TYR A 217 -1.63 -6.49 -5.54
C TYR A 217 -0.54 -5.47 -5.90
N THR A 218 -0.19 -5.36 -7.18
CA THR A 218 0.79 -4.38 -7.67
C THR A 218 0.37 -2.96 -7.31
N ARG A 219 -0.92 -2.64 -7.48
CA ARG A 219 -1.50 -1.34 -7.11
C ARG A 219 -1.35 -1.05 -5.63
N LEU A 220 -1.77 -1.97 -4.77
CA LEU A 220 -1.80 -1.79 -3.32
C LEU A 220 -0.39 -1.63 -2.77
N ILE A 221 0.57 -2.46 -3.18
CA ILE A 221 1.95 -2.35 -2.70
C ILE A 221 2.63 -1.06 -3.20
N LEU A 222 2.51 -0.73 -4.48
CA LEU A 222 3.14 0.49 -5.02
C LEU A 222 2.50 1.77 -4.47
N MET A 223 1.17 1.80 -4.28
CA MET A 223 0.51 2.92 -3.60
C MET A 223 0.87 2.98 -2.12
N GLY A 224 0.95 1.83 -1.45
CA GLY A 224 1.47 1.73 -0.09
C GLY A 224 2.85 2.39 0.03
N ARG A 225 3.77 2.10 -0.89
CA ARG A 225 5.11 2.72 -0.94
C ARG A 225 5.13 4.21 -1.26
N ILE A 226 4.09 4.74 -1.89
CA ILE A 226 3.94 6.19 -2.11
C ILE A 226 3.48 6.87 -0.83
N PHE A 227 2.52 6.29 -0.10
CA PHE A 227 1.94 6.91 1.08
C PHE A 227 2.74 6.67 2.36
N VAL A 228 3.33 5.48 2.49
CA VAL A 228 4.21 5.13 3.60
C VAL A 228 5.55 5.82 3.40
N PRO A 229 5.99 6.67 4.36
CA PRO A 229 7.29 7.30 4.28
C PRO A 229 8.42 6.27 4.26
N SER A 230 9.22 6.29 3.20
CA SER A 230 10.30 5.31 2.99
C SER A 230 11.70 5.79 3.42
N SER A 231 11.86 7.09 3.65
CA SER A 231 13.11 7.69 4.09
C SER A 231 12.86 8.90 4.99
N THR A 232 13.91 9.41 5.63
CA THR A 232 13.82 10.64 6.43
C THR A 232 13.38 11.84 5.59
N LEU A 233 13.87 11.96 4.35
CA LEU A 233 13.50 13.05 3.45
C LEU A 233 12.01 12.97 3.09
N ASP A 234 11.54 11.77 2.74
CA ASP A 234 10.16 11.52 2.38
C ASP A 234 9.20 11.77 3.55
N PHE A 235 9.57 11.28 4.74
CA PHE A 235 8.85 11.54 5.99
C PHE A 235 8.77 13.04 6.29
N THR A 236 9.89 13.75 6.18
CA THR A 236 9.93 15.20 6.42
C THR A 236 9.03 15.95 5.45
N ALA A 237 9.06 15.61 4.16
CA ALA A 237 8.23 16.24 3.15
C ALA A 237 6.74 16.08 3.43
N LYS A 238 6.30 14.87 3.80
CA LYS A 238 4.90 14.57 4.16
C LYS A 238 4.46 15.32 5.42
N ILE A 239 5.25 15.25 6.49
CA ILE A 239 4.96 15.97 7.74
C ILE A 239 4.89 17.49 7.54
N VAL A 240 5.75 18.07 6.70
CA VAL A 240 5.70 19.50 6.37
C VAL A 240 4.40 19.87 5.66
N MET A 241 3.91 19.05 4.74
CA MET A 241 2.61 19.25 4.08
C MET A 241 1.46 19.19 5.09
N ASP A 242 1.48 18.21 5.99
CA ASP A 242 0.43 18.00 6.98
C ASP A 242 0.39 19.12 8.04
N ILE A 243 1.56 19.53 8.55
CA ILE A 243 1.68 20.71 9.42
C ILE A 243 1.22 21.98 8.68
N GLY A 244 1.56 22.10 7.40
CA GLY A 244 1.11 23.20 6.53
C GLY A 244 -0.42 23.31 6.46
N THR A 245 -1.10 22.17 6.34
CA THR A 245 -2.57 22.06 6.38
C THR A 245 -3.12 22.48 7.74
N LEU A 246 -2.58 21.95 8.84
CA LEU A 246 -2.99 22.28 10.21
C LEU A 246 -2.87 23.78 10.50
N VAL A 247 -1.73 24.39 10.17
CA VAL A 247 -1.47 25.82 10.37
C VAL A 247 -2.40 26.69 9.52
N SER A 248 -2.68 26.27 8.28
CA SER A 248 -3.57 27.02 7.38
C SER A 248 -5.02 26.99 7.87
N LEU A 249 -5.51 25.82 8.30
CA LEU A 249 -6.84 25.68 8.90
C LEU A 249 -6.98 26.48 10.20
N TYR A 250 -5.98 26.40 11.09
CA TYR A 250 -5.96 27.19 12.33
C TYR A 250 -6.03 28.70 12.06
N ARG A 251 -5.23 29.19 11.12
CA ARG A 251 -5.25 30.60 10.73
C ARG A 251 -6.62 31.01 10.20
N LEU A 252 -7.22 30.20 9.32
CA LEU A 252 -8.53 30.49 8.74
C LEU A 252 -9.63 30.50 9.83
N ALA A 253 -9.61 29.54 10.76
CA ALA A 253 -10.50 29.52 11.91
C ALA A 253 -10.33 30.76 12.81
N SER A 254 -9.09 31.16 13.09
CA SER A 254 -8.79 32.34 13.93
C SER A 254 -9.28 33.66 13.32
N ILE A 255 -9.24 33.77 11.98
CA ILE A 255 -9.74 34.94 11.25
C ILE A 255 -11.27 35.00 11.34
N LEU A 256 -11.96 33.86 11.20
CA LEU A 256 -13.41 33.77 11.28
C LEU A 256 -13.96 33.92 12.71
N ALA A 257 -13.24 33.44 13.73
CA ALA A 257 -13.65 33.51 15.13
C ALA A 257 -13.68 34.95 15.69
N ARG A 258 -12.87 35.86 15.14
CA ARG A 258 -12.91 37.30 15.50
C ARG A 258 -14.21 38.00 15.12
N ARG A 259 -15.14 37.30 14.45
CA ARG A 259 -16.47 37.78 14.05
C ARG A 259 -17.57 37.53 15.09
N SER A 260 -17.32 36.71 16.11
CA SER A 260 -18.32 36.44 17.16
C SER A 260 -18.51 37.72 17.99
N PRO A 261 -19.72 38.29 18.05
CA PRO A 261 -19.94 39.60 18.65
C PRO A 261 -19.66 39.53 20.16
N CYS A 262 -18.59 40.18 20.60
CA CYS A 262 -18.57 40.69 21.95
C CYS A 262 -19.52 41.89 21.95
N ARG A 263 -20.63 41.78 22.68
CA ARG A 263 -21.61 42.85 22.95
C ARG A 263 -20.87 44.18 23.10
N THR A 264 -21.03 45.07 22.13
CA THR A 264 -20.49 46.43 22.19
C THR A 264 -21.23 47.22 23.25
N VAL A 265 -20.50 47.67 24.27
CA VAL A 265 -20.87 48.83 25.07
C VAL A 265 -21.03 50.01 24.12
N VAL A 266 -22.15 50.72 24.27
CA VAL A 266 -22.49 51.92 23.51
C VAL A 266 -21.40 52.97 23.71
N VAL A 267 -20.73 53.38 22.62
CA VAL A 267 -19.99 54.65 22.57
C VAL A 267 -20.37 55.36 21.28
N ALA A 268 -20.69 56.64 21.44
CA ALA A 268 -21.33 57.60 20.54
C ALA A 268 -20.69 57.75 19.13
N PRO A 269 -21.40 58.34 18.14
CA PRO A 269 -20.97 58.35 16.76
C PRO A 269 -19.87 59.41 16.54
N MET A 270 -18.71 58.98 16.04
CA MET A 270 -17.70 59.88 15.48
C MET A 270 -17.72 59.80 13.94
N VAL A 271 -18.04 60.95 13.35
CA VAL A 271 -17.79 61.45 11.99
C VAL A 271 -17.01 60.50 11.06
N VAL A 272 -17.69 60.07 10.00
CA VAL A 272 -17.12 59.34 8.87
C VAL A 272 -16.20 60.28 8.09
N SER A 273 -14.87 60.05 8.17
CA SER A 273 -13.91 60.67 7.27
C SER A 273 -13.52 59.70 6.16
N SER A 274 -13.52 60.26 4.95
CA SER A 274 -13.12 59.71 3.65
C SER A 274 -12.14 58.52 3.68
N VAL A 275 -12.55 57.41 3.04
CA VAL A 275 -11.70 56.25 2.72
C VAL A 275 -10.62 56.69 1.73
N ARG A 276 -9.47 57.11 2.27
CA ARG A 276 -8.24 57.26 1.49
C ARG A 276 -7.87 55.89 0.91
N LYS A 277 -7.83 55.78 -0.43
CA LYS A 277 -7.21 54.65 -1.13
C LYS A 277 -5.81 54.44 -0.57
N LEU A 278 -5.57 53.33 0.13
CA LEU A 278 -4.22 52.99 0.60
C LEU A 278 -3.29 52.91 -0.62
N PRO A 279 -2.11 53.54 -0.57
CA PRO A 279 -1.14 53.46 -1.66
C PRO A 279 -0.69 52.02 -1.87
N ARG A 280 -0.56 51.64 -3.15
CA ARG A 280 -0.01 50.36 -3.63
C ARG A 280 1.36 50.15 -2.98
N ARG A 281 1.44 49.41 -1.87
CA ARG A 281 2.74 48.99 -1.31
C ARG A 281 3.36 48.06 -2.34
N ARG A 282 4.46 48.48 -2.97
CA ARG A 282 5.25 47.57 -3.82
C ARG A 282 5.61 46.35 -2.97
N PRO A 283 5.33 45.12 -3.45
CA PRO A 283 5.77 43.92 -2.76
C PRO A 283 7.29 44.01 -2.54
N SER A 284 7.73 43.55 -1.37
CA SER A 284 9.18 43.45 -1.10
C SER A 284 9.83 42.58 -2.17
N ARG A 285 11.11 42.82 -2.48
CA ARG A 285 11.84 42.03 -3.49
C ARG A 285 11.71 40.52 -3.23
N ILE A 286 11.80 40.10 -1.96
CA ILE A 286 11.64 38.71 -1.52
C ILE A 286 10.29 38.12 -1.94
N VAL A 287 9.20 38.86 -1.71
CA VAL A 287 7.84 38.43 -2.08
C VAL A 287 7.72 38.27 -3.60
N SER A 288 8.21 39.24 -4.37
CA SER A 288 8.22 39.14 -5.84
C SER A 288 9.05 37.97 -6.34
N THR A 289 10.20 37.71 -5.74
CA THR A 289 11.06 36.57 -6.10
C THR A 289 10.38 35.23 -5.81
N CYS A 290 9.77 35.05 -4.63
CA CYS A 290 9.05 33.82 -4.30
C CYS A 290 7.87 33.57 -5.25
N LEU A 291 7.09 34.62 -5.56
CA LEU A 291 5.96 34.52 -6.48
C LEU A 291 6.41 34.15 -7.90
N LEU A 292 7.46 34.81 -8.40
CA LEU A 292 8.04 34.51 -9.71
C LEU A 292 8.56 33.06 -9.75
N ALA A 293 9.26 32.62 -8.71
CA ALA A 293 9.77 31.27 -8.61
C ALA A 293 8.63 30.22 -8.64
N SER A 294 7.51 30.45 -7.93
CA SER A 294 6.35 29.55 -7.98
C SER A 294 5.72 29.48 -9.37
N VAL A 295 5.56 30.61 -10.06
CA VAL A 295 5.00 30.63 -11.43
C VAL A 295 5.93 29.93 -12.40
N VAL A 296 7.24 30.22 -12.36
CA VAL A 296 8.24 29.57 -13.21
C VAL A 296 8.24 28.05 -12.97
N ALA A 297 8.21 27.61 -11.71
CA ALA A 297 8.10 26.19 -11.37
C ALA A 297 6.81 25.57 -11.93
N GLY A 298 5.67 26.24 -11.83
CA GLY A 298 4.40 25.78 -12.39
C GLY A 298 4.44 25.61 -13.92
N VAL A 299 5.02 26.57 -14.64
CA VAL A 299 5.19 26.50 -16.10
C VAL A 299 6.13 25.36 -16.50
N ILE A 300 7.27 25.22 -15.82
CA ILE A 300 8.22 24.12 -16.06
C ILE A 300 7.53 22.77 -15.81
N LEU A 301 6.86 22.61 -14.67
CA LEU A 301 6.15 21.37 -14.33
C LEU A 301 5.06 21.06 -15.35
N THR A 302 4.31 22.06 -15.82
CA THR A 302 3.30 21.87 -16.86
C THR A 302 3.94 21.33 -18.14
N GLY A 303 5.04 21.95 -18.58
CA GLY A 303 5.79 21.49 -19.75
C GLY A 303 6.31 20.06 -19.59
N LEU A 304 6.86 19.72 -18.42
CA LEU A 304 7.35 18.37 -18.12
C LEU A 304 6.22 17.33 -18.04
N LEU A 305 5.08 17.65 -17.44
CA LEU A 305 3.92 16.76 -17.38
C LEU A 305 3.33 16.51 -18.78
N VAL A 306 3.16 17.57 -19.58
CA VAL A 306 2.72 17.43 -20.98
C VAL A 306 3.73 16.58 -21.75
N ARG A 307 5.03 16.81 -21.57
CA ARG A 307 6.09 15.99 -22.17
C ARG A 307 5.95 14.51 -21.78
N ALA A 308 5.83 14.23 -20.49
CA ALA A 308 5.75 12.88 -19.94
C ALA A 308 4.47 12.12 -20.34
N TRP A 309 3.35 12.81 -20.54
CA TRP A 309 2.06 12.20 -20.86
C TRP A 309 1.79 12.07 -22.37
N VAL A 310 2.31 12.99 -23.19
CA VAL A 310 2.01 13.05 -24.62
C VAL A 310 3.13 12.45 -25.47
N PHE A 311 4.39 12.68 -25.12
CA PHE A 311 5.55 12.36 -25.97
C PHE A 311 6.32 11.10 -25.52
N ARG A 312 5.72 10.30 -24.64
CA ARG A 312 6.29 9.07 -24.10
C ARG A 312 6.21 7.92 -25.10
N THR A 313 7.22 7.04 -25.07
CA THR A 313 7.17 5.76 -25.79
C THR A 313 6.10 4.86 -25.17
N ARG A 314 5.15 4.38 -25.99
CA ARG A 314 4.08 3.50 -25.50
C ARG A 314 4.67 2.17 -25.07
N CYS A 315 4.28 1.71 -23.88
CA CYS A 315 4.56 0.35 -23.46
C CYS A 315 3.76 -0.64 -24.34
N PRO A 316 4.29 -1.86 -24.60
CA PRO A 316 3.56 -2.87 -25.36
C PRO A 316 2.26 -3.25 -24.62
N PRO A 317 1.08 -3.04 -25.21
CA PRO A 317 -0.20 -3.17 -24.49
C PRO A 317 -0.58 -4.62 -24.19
N SER A 318 -0.04 -5.58 -24.94
CA SER A 318 -0.34 -7.00 -24.79
C SER A 318 0.50 -7.69 -23.71
N THR A 319 1.65 -7.10 -23.32
CA THR A 319 2.54 -7.66 -22.29
C THR A 319 2.67 -6.77 -21.06
N CYS A 320 2.64 -5.44 -21.21
CA CYS A 320 2.73 -4.52 -20.08
C CYS A 320 1.35 -4.00 -19.66
N LEU A 321 0.76 -4.61 -18.63
CA LEU A 321 -0.59 -4.30 -18.16
C LEU A 321 -0.64 -3.11 -17.20
N ALA A 322 0.44 -2.84 -16.47
CA ALA A 322 0.54 -1.68 -15.60
C ALA A 322 1.90 -1.00 -15.74
N PHE A 323 1.92 0.33 -15.86
CA PHE A 323 3.14 1.11 -16.05
C PHE A 323 3.10 2.44 -15.30
N ALA A 324 4.27 2.93 -14.91
CA ALA A 324 4.43 4.23 -14.27
C ALA A 324 4.81 5.31 -15.29
N THR A 325 4.62 6.59 -14.92
CA THR A 325 4.90 7.72 -15.80
C THR A 325 5.90 8.74 -15.25
N PRO A 326 7.18 8.35 -15.05
CA PRO A 326 8.18 9.26 -14.47
C PRO A 326 8.31 10.56 -15.24
N LEU A 327 8.56 11.65 -14.50
CA LEU A 327 8.50 13.01 -15.03
C LEU A 327 9.57 13.32 -16.09
N LEU A 328 10.77 12.76 -15.92
CA LEU A 328 11.95 13.08 -16.74
C LEU A 328 12.28 12.01 -17.78
N ASP A 329 11.82 10.78 -17.57
CA ASP A 329 12.09 9.64 -18.44
C ASP A 329 10.88 9.35 -19.34
N LEU A 330 11.14 9.28 -20.65
CA LEU A 330 10.14 9.05 -21.68
C LEU A 330 10.07 7.59 -22.15
N SER A 331 10.96 6.73 -21.67
CA SER A 331 10.92 5.31 -21.96
C SER A 331 9.69 4.63 -21.32
N CYS A 332 9.44 3.37 -21.70
CA CYS A 332 8.46 2.54 -21.00
C CYS A 332 8.99 2.17 -19.60
N HIS A 333 8.13 2.31 -18.59
CA HIS A 333 8.40 1.88 -17.22
C HIS A 333 7.32 0.91 -16.77
N CYS A 334 7.39 -0.31 -17.29
CA CYS A 334 6.48 -1.35 -16.90
C CYS A 334 6.66 -1.69 -15.42
N LYS A 335 5.55 -1.87 -14.72
CA LYS A 335 5.49 -2.31 -13.32
C LYS A 335 4.95 -3.72 -13.21
N TYR A 336 3.98 -4.07 -14.06
CA TYR A 336 3.46 -5.42 -14.16
C TYR A 336 3.48 -5.89 -15.60
N ALA A 337 4.29 -6.92 -15.87
CA ALA A 337 4.34 -7.60 -17.15
C ALA A 337 3.66 -8.97 -17.05
N TYR A 338 2.72 -9.23 -17.95
CA TYR A 338 2.04 -10.51 -18.11
C TYR A 338 2.29 -11.03 -19.52
N VAL A 339 3.02 -12.13 -19.65
CA VAL A 339 3.30 -12.79 -20.92
C VAL A 339 2.54 -14.11 -20.96
N ASN A 340 1.36 -14.09 -21.60
CA ASN A 340 0.60 -15.30 -21.87
C ASN A 340 0.75 -15.69 -23.34
N CYS A 341 1.60 -16.68 -23.62
CA CYS A 341 1.92 -17.06 -24.99
C CYS A 341 0.73 -17.65 -25.77
N TYR A 342 -0.22 -18.28 -25.07
CA TYR A 342 -1.45 -18.78 -25.68
C TYR A 342 -2.37 -17.63 -26.13
N LEU A 343 -2.60 -16.62 -25.26
CA LEU A 343 -3.40 -15.44 -25.62
C LEU A 343 -2.73 -14.58 -26.70
N LEU A 344 -1.40 -14.61 -26.78
CA LEU A 344 -0.64 -13.97 -27.85
C LEU A 344 -0.65 -14.77 -29.17
N GLY A 345 -1.22 -15.99 -29.18
CA GLY A 345 -1.31 -16.85 -30.35
C GLY A 345 0.03 -17.47 -30.79
N ASN A 346 1.03 -17.53 -29.90
CA ASN A 346 2.34 -18.09 -30.19
C ASN A 346 2.96 -18.75 -28.94
N GLU A 347 2.69 -20.03 -28.73
CA GLU A 347 3.25 -20.79 -27.59
C GLU A 347 4.77 -20.91 -27.60
N SER A 348 5.40 -20.75 -28.77
CA SER A 348 6.86 -20.74 -28.98
C SER A 348 7.49 -19.35 -28.94
N LEU A 349 6.75 -18.35 -28.45
CA LEU A 349 7.24 -16.97 -28.33
C LEU A 349 8.50 -16.92 -27.46
N ASP A 350 9.49 -16.15 -27.91
CA ASP A 350 10.66 -15.86 -27.10
C ASP A 350 10.28 -14.87 -25.99
N VAL A 351 9.99 -15.42 -24.82
CA VAL A 351 9.61 -14.67 -23.61
C VAL A 351 10.70 -13.66 -23.23
N ASN A 352 11.98 -13.98 -23.42
CA ASN A 352 13.07 -13.09 -23.03
C ASN A 352 13.11 -11.84 -23.92
N ALA A 353 12.83 -11.99 -25.23
CA ALA A 353 12.73 -10.87 -26.16
C ALA A 353 11.56 -9.94 -25.82
N GLU A 354 10.44 -10.47 -25.32
CA GLU A 354 9.31 -9.66 -24.86
C GLU A 354 9.59 -8.92 -23.54
N LEU A 355 10.52 -9.45 -22.74
CA LEU A 355 10.93 -8.89 -21.45
C LEU A 355 12.21 -8.04 -21.52
N ASP A 356 12.70 -7.73 -22.74
CA ASP A 356 13.87 -6.85 -22.92
C ASP A 356 13.64 -5.49 -22.22
N ALA A 357 14.57 -5.11 -21.35
CA ALA A 357 14.54 -3.83 -20.64
C ALA A 357 14.48 -2.61 -21.58
N ARG A 358 14.89 -2.73 -22.84
CA ARG A 358 14.72 -1.68 -23.86
C ARG A 358 13.25 -1.51 -24.28
N ARG A 359 12.45 -2.56 -24.20
CA ARG A 359 11.02 -2.55 -24.55
C ARG A 359 10.13 -2.19 -23.36
N ILE A 360 10.35 -2.85 -22.21
CA ILE A 360 9.48 -2.73 -21.03
C ILE A 360 10.06 -1.86 -19.90
N GLY A 361 11.32 -1.44 -20.02
CA GLY A 361 12.05 -0.72 -18.97
C GLY A 361 12.75 -1.64 -17.97
N ALA A 362 13.55 -1.05 -17.09
CA ALA A 362 14.34 -1.75 -16.06
C ALA A 362 13.74 -1.65 -14.64
N THR A 363 12.44 -1.30 -14.55
CA THR A 363 11.74 -1.03 -13.28
C THR A 363 10.58 -1.97 -13.05
N LEU A 364 10.64 -3.17 -13.65
CA LEU A 364 9.62 -4.20 -13.49
C LEU A 364 9.49 -4.58 -12.02
N PHE A 365 8.25 -4.72 -11.54
CA PHE A 365 7.94 -4.99 -10.14
C PHE A 365 7.33 -6.39 -9.97
N VAL A 366 6.37 -6.76 -10.84
CA VAL A 366 5.85 -8.12 -10.94
C VAL A 366 6.00 -8.64 -12.37
N LEU A 367 6.47 -9.88 -12.49
CA LEU A 367 6.51 -10.63 -13.74
C LEU A 367 5.60 -11.85 -13.62
N HIS A 368 4.70 -12.02 -14.58
CA HIS A 368 3.84 -13.19 -14.70
C HIS A 368 3.97 -13.78 -16.10
N VAL A 369 4.35 -15.06 -16.19
CA VAL A 369 4.49 -15.80 -17.45
C VAL A 369 3.56 -17.00 -17.39
N ALA A 370 2.69 -17.12 -18.39
CA ALA A 370 1.71 -18.18 -18.45
C ALA A 370 1.70 -18.85 -19.83
N ARG A 371 1.46 -20.17 -19.87
CA ARG A 371 1.16 -20.91 -21.12
C ARG A 371 2.25 -20.77 -22.19
N CYS A 372 3.50 -20.59 -21.78
CA CYS A 372 4.67 -20.44 -22.65
C CYS A 372 5.54 -21.70 -22.64
N ASN A 373 6.19 -21.99 -23.77
CA ASN A 373 7.15 -23.09 -23.88
C ASN A 373 8.51 -22.73 -23.23
N LEU A 374 8.50 -22.48 -21.92
CA LEU A 374 9.64 -21.99 -21.14
C LEU A 374 10.48 -23.14 -20.55
N VAL A 375 11.12 -23.95 -21.39
CA VAL A 375 11.80 -25.19 -20.95
C VAL A 375 12.94 -24.96 -19.95
N ALA A 376 13.75 -23.92 -20.16
CA ALA A 376 14.94 -23.61 -19.35
C ALA A 376 14.74 -22.44 -18.37
N GLY A 377 13.47 -22.08 -18.09
CA GLY A 377 13.14 -20.94 -17.24
C GLY A 377 13.49 -19.60 -17.89
N LEU A 378 13.53 -18.55 -17.06
CA LEU A 378 13.82 -17.17 -17.48
C LEU A 378 15.32 -16.92 -17.55
N ASP A 379 15.75 -16.13 -18.55
CA ASP A 379 17.18 -15.84 -18.71
C ASP A 379 17.75 -15.01 -17.56
N SER A 380 18.94 -15.41 -17.11
CA SER A 380 19.66 -14.78 -16.00
C SER A 380 20.06 -13.32 -16.27
N THR A 381 20.38 -12.97 -17.52
CA THR A 381 20.77 -11.59 -17.88
C THR A 381 19.56 -10.65 -17.88
N MET A 382 18.39 -11.16 -18.32
CA MET A 382 17.12 -10.46 -18.22
C MET A 382 16.77 -10.21 -16.75
N LEU A 383 16.82 -11.23 -15.90
CA LEU A 383 16.56 -11.07 -14.46
C LEU A 383 17.54 -10.08 -13.80
N ALA A 384 18.82 -10.15 -14.11
CA ALA A 384 19.83 -9.22 -13.57
C ALA A 384 19.59 -7.75 -13.96
N SER A 385 18.92 -7.52 -15.10
CA SER A 385 18.56 -6.16 -15.54
C SER A 385 17.41 -5.56 -14.71
N GLN A 386 16.59 -6.39 -14.05
CA GLN A 386 15.38 -5.98 -13.33
C GLN A 386 15.62 -5.93 -11.81
N ARG A 387 16.29 -4.86 -11.36
CA ARG A 387 16.67 -4.67 -9.93
C ARG A 387 15.51 -4.37 -8.97
N GLN A 388 14.31 -4.16 -9.50
CA GLN A 388 13.11 -3.86 -8.71
C GLN A 388 12.08 -5.00 -8.76
N LEU A 389 12.44 -6.15 -9.36
CA LEU A 389 11.55 -7.28 -9.50
C LEU A 389 11.41 -7.98 -8.15
N GLU A 390 10.18 -8.05 -7.65
CA GLU A 390 9.90 -8.61 -6.32
C GLU A 390 9.06 -9.89 -6.40
N THR A 391 8.26 -10.04 -7.45
CA THR A 391 7.45 -11.25 -7.66
C THR A 391 7.67 -11.81 -9.04
N ILE A 392 7.95 -13.11 -9.11
CA ILE A 392 7.92 -13.90 -10.34
C ILE A 392 6.83 -14.96 -10.19
N HIS A 393 5.90 -14.97 -11.13
CA HIS A 393 4.88 -16.01 -11.26
C HIS A 393 5.05 -16.70 -12.61
N ILE A 394 5.29 -18.01 -12.60
CA ILE A 394 5.42 -18.84 -13.81
C ILE A 394 4.39 -19.95 -13.69
N GLU A 395 3.46 -20.04 -14.64
CA GLU A 395 2.41 -21.05 -14.59
C GLU A 395 2.09 -21.69 -15.94
N PHE A 396 1.66 -22.95 -15.90
CA PHE A 396 1.29 -23.73 -17.09
C PHE A 396 2.40 -23.76 -18.15
N THR A 397 3.63 -24.03 -17.72
CA THR A 397 4.81 -24.07 -18.60
C THR A 397 5.40 -25.47 -18.66
N LYS A 398 6.23 -25.71 -19.67
CA LYS A 398 7.02 -26.96 -19.78
C LYS A 398 8.41 -26.81 -19.14
N MET A 399 8.52 -25.97 -18.12
CA MET A 399 9.80 -25.71 -17.46
C MET A 399 10.30 -26.97 -16.76
N MET A 400 11.51 -27.42 -17.15
CA MET A 400 12.18 -28.60 -16.59
C MET A 400 13.43 -28.21 -15.80
N GLN A 401 14.07 -27.09 -16.17
CA GLN A 401 15.25 -26.58 -15.49
C GLN A 401 15.17 -25.06 -15.42
N TRP A 402 15.88 -24.46 -14.46
CA TRP A 402 16.00 -23.01 -14.37
C TRP A 402 17.31 -22.65 -13.66
N ASP A 403 18.22 -22.05 -14.41
CA ASP A 403 19.57 -21.70 -13.98
C ASP A 403 19.72 -20.18 -13.79
N GLY A 404 20.69 -19.79 -12.96
CA GLY A 404 21.03 -18.40 -12.71
C GLY A 404 20.91 -18.00 -11.24
N VAL A 405 20.69 -16.71 -11.01
CA VAL A 405 20.59 -16.12 -9.66
C VAL A 405 19.38 -15.20 -9.62
N LEU A 406 18.58 -15.31 -8.55
CA LEU A 406 17.45 -14.41 -8.33
C LEU A 406 17.94 -12.98 -8.08
N PRO A 407 17.23 -11.95 -8.59
CA PRO A 407 17.46 -10.56 -8.24
C PRO A 407 17.48 -10.34 -6.71
N PRO A 408 18.32 -9.41 -6.21
CA PRO A 408 18.43 -9.16 -4.76
C PRO A 408 17.16 -8.56 -4.13
N SER A 409 16.21 -8.08 -4.95
CA SER A 409 14.91 -7.57 -4.51
C SER A 409 13.81 -8.63 -4.46
N MET A 410 14.09 -9.88 -4.85
CA MET A 410 13.07 -10.92 -4.93
C MET A 410 12.44 -11.20 -3.57
N GLN A 411 11.11 -11.28 -3.55
CA GLN A 411 10.31 -11.60 -2.37
C GLN A 411 9.50 -12.88 -2.59
N ASN A 412 8.89 -13.03 -3.76
CA ASN A 412 7.95 -14.12 -4.03
C ASN A 412 8.29 -14.81 -5.35
N VAL A 413 8.43 -16.14 -5.30
CA VAL A 413 8.54 -16.97 -6.49
C VAL A 413 7.45 -18.01 -6.46
N LEU A 414 6.61 -17.99 -7.49
CA LEU A 414 5.51 -18.91 -7.68
C LEU A 414 5.74 -19.66 -8.99
N VAL A 415 5.82 -20.99 -8.91
CA VAL A 415 5.98 -21.90 -10.06
C VAL A 415 4.85 -22.93 -10.00
N ARG A 416 3.86 -22.81 -10.87
CA ARG A 416 2.67 -23.67 -10.87
C ARG A 416 2.57 -24.46 -12.16
N TYR A 417 2.13 -25.72 -12.07
CA TYR A 417 1.85 -26.56 -13.23
C TYR A 417 3.02 -26.59 -14.22
N SER A 418 4.18 -27.03 -13.73
CA SER A 418 5.43 -27.12 -14.50
C SER A 418 5.90 -28.57 -14.66
N ALA A 419 6.91 -28.78 -15.50
CA ALA A 419 7.51 -30.09 -15.74
C ALA A 419 8.76 -30.34 -14.87
N LEU A 420 8.92 -29.60 -13.76
CA LEU A 420 10.06 -29.77 -12.85
C LEU A 420 9.99 -31.14 -12.17
N ASP A 421 10.96 -31.99 -12.48
CA ASP A 421 11.19 -33.29 -11.83
C ASP A 421 12.26 -33.23 -10.73
N HIS A 422 12.98 -32.11 -10.65
CA HIS A 422 14.00 -31.82 -9.63
C HIS A 422 13.97 -30.35 -9.24
N LEU A 423 14.51 -30.01 -8.07
CA LEU A 423 14.64 -28.61 -7.65
C LEU A 423 15.63 -27.87 -8.58
N PRO A 424 15.22 -26.77 -9.25
CA PRO A 424 16.10 -26.07 -10.18
C PRO A 424 17.27 -25.38 -9.48
N ALA A 425 18.38 -25.19 -10.21
CA ALA A 425 19.63 -24.66 -9.65
C ALA A 425 19.48 -23.24 -9.09
N ILE A 426 18.66 -22.40 -9.72
CA ILE A 426 18.37 -21.04 -9.24
C ILE A 426 17.72 -21.02 -7.85
N LEU A 427 16.92 -22.05 -7.52
CA LEU A 427 16.27 -22.20 -6.21
C LEU A 427 17.11 -23.04 -5.22
N SER A 428 18.18 -23.67 -5.71
CA SER A 428 19.17 -24.36 -4.86
C SER A 428 20.29 -23.43 -4.40
N SER A 429 20.42 -22.26 -5.03
CA SER A 429 21.39 -21.22 -4.68
C SER A 429 20.96 -20.46 -3.42
N PRO A 430 21.87 -19.74 -2.72
CA PRO A 430 21.51 -18.91 -1.58
C PRO A 430 20.42 -17.89 -1.95
N MET A 431 19.31 -17.93 -1.20
CA MET A 431 18.17 -17.04 -1.46
C MET A 431 18.50 -15.58 -1.10
N PRO A 432 17.93 -14.60 -1.82
CA PRO A 432 17.98 -13.20 -1.41
C PRO A 432 17.44 -13.03 0.02
N PRO A 433 18.01 -12.12 0.84
CA PRO A 433 17.56 -11.90 2.21
C PRO A 433 16.13 -11.35 2.30
N THR A 434 15.58 -10.84 1.19
CA THR A 434 14.21 -10.35 1.07
C THR A 434 13.21 -11.44 0.67
N MET A 435 13.68 -12.64 0.32
CA MET A 435 12.85 -13.73 -0.19
C MET A 435 11.98 -14.27 0.94
N GLU A 436 10.66 -14.15 0.78
CA GLU A 436 9.64 -14.45 1.78
C GLU A 436 8.87 -15.73 1.44
N THR A 437 8.39 -15.84 0.20
CA THR A 437 7.49 -16.92 -0.23
C THR A 437 8.08 -17.72 -1.37
N LEU A 438 8.13 -19.03 -1.21
CA LEU A 438 8.35 -19.99 -2.29
C LEU A 438 7.13 -20.88 -2.46
N HIS A 439 6.52 -20.83 -3.64
CA HIS A 439 5.37 -21.65 -4.01
C HIS A 439 5.70 -22.49 -5.23
N ILE A 440 5.66 -23.81 -5.09
CA ILE A 440 5.74 -24.77 -6.18
C ILE A 440 4.48 -25.64 -6.14
N GLU A 441 3.80 -25.77 -7.28
CA GLU A 441 2.56 -26.53 -7.37
C GLU A 441 2.52 -27.38 -8.65
N GLY A 442 1.92 -28.57 -8.54
CA GLY A 442 1.57 -29.39 -9.70
C GLY A 442 2.77 -29.73 -10.57
N SER A 443 3.88 -30.14 -9.95
CA SER A 443 5.14 -30.46 -10.62
C SER A 443 5.73 -31.76 -10.06
N PRO A 444 6.27 -32.70 -10.86
CA PRO A 444 6.72 -34.01 -10.37
C PRO A 444 8.07 -34.00 -9.63
N LEU A 445 8.27 -33.06 -8.68
CA LEU A 445 9.55 -32.72 -8.07
C LEU A 445 10.23 -33.86 -7.29
N GLY A 446 9.44 -34.75 -6.69
CA GLY A 446 9.95 -35.94 -6.00
C GLY A 446 10.60 -35.64 -4.64
N ASP A 447 11.92 -35.53 -4.57
CA ASP A 447 12.67 -35.31 -3.32
C ASP A 447 13.39 -33.95 -3.33
N LEU A 448 13.53 -33.32 -2.15
CA LEU A 448 14.33 -32.09 -2.03
C LEU A 448 15.77 -32.35 -1.54
N PRO A 449 16.76 -31.59 -2.05
CA PRO A 449 18.14 -31.68 -1.56
C PRO A 449 18.27 -31.26 -0.08
N GLN A 450 19.12 -31.93 0.69
CA GLN A 450 19.34 -31.58 2.11
C GLN A 450 19.96 -30.18 2.31
N ALA A 451 20.63 -29.66 1.28
CA ALA A 451 21.25 -28.33 1.30
C ALA A 451 20.24 -27.19 1.52
N ILE A 452 18.95 -27.40 1.20
CA ILE A 452 17.91 -26.35 1.35
C ILE A 452 17.79 -25.85 2.79
N GLY A 453 18.09 -26.71 3.78
CA GLY A 453 18.07 -26.33 5.19
C GLY A 453 19.11 -25.26 5.55
N SER A 454 19.99 -24.89 4.62
CA SER A 454 20.92 -23.76 4.77
C SER A 454 20.66 -22.62 3.77
N THR A 455 20.12 -22.92 2.59
CA THR A 455 19.93 -21.92 1.53
C THR A 455 18.59 -21.20 1.59
N TRP A 456 17.57 -21.79 2.23
CA TRP A 456 16.21 -21.25 2.33
C TRP A 456 15.94 -20.53 3.66
N GLN A 457 16.98 -20.12 4.38
CA GLN A 457 16.85 -19.53 5.72
C GLN A 457 16.08 -18.20 5.76
N SER A 458 15.92 -17.50 4.63
CA SER A 458 15.15 -16.26 4.58
C SER A 458 13.63 -16.46 4.49
N LEU A 459 13.17 -17.65 4.09
CA LEU A 459 11.75 -17.90 3.79
C LEU A 459 10.89 -17.86 5.07
N SER A 460 9.72 -17.23 4.97
CA SER A 460 8.66 -17.29 5.97
C SER A 460 7.53 -18.23 5.55
N GLN A 461 7.34 -18.42 4.24
CA GLN A 461 6.30 -19.28 3.67
C GLN A 461 6.86 -20.28 2.67
N VAL A 462 6.53 -21.56 2.88
CA VAL A 462 6.91 -22.67 1.99
C VAL A 462 5.66 -23.41 1.56
N ILE A 463 5.34 -23.33 0.27
CA ILE A 463 4.12 -23.88 -0.33
C ILE A 463 4.54 -24.89 -1.41
N LEU A 464 4.34 -26.18 -1.15
CA LEU A 464 4.75 -27.28 -2.02
C LEU A 464 3.57 -28.23 -2.20
N ILE A 465 2.68 -27.88 -3.13
CA ILE A 465 1.38 -28.53 -3.32
C ILE A 465 1.44 -29.52 -4.47
N ASN A 466 1.03 -30.77 -4.25
CA ASN A 466 1.02 -31.79 -5.30
C ASN A 466 2.36 -31.86 -6.06
N VAL A 467 3.45 -31.98 -5.32
CA VAL A 467 4.82 -32.02 -5.85
C VAL A 467 5.42 -33.43 -5.87
N SER A 468 4.56 -34.45 -5.79
CA SER A 468 4.91 -35.87 -5.73
C SER A 468 5.75 -36.29 -4.51
N PHE A 469 5.64 -35.58 -3.39
CA PHE A 469 6.36 -35.97 -2.17
C PHE A 469 5.77 -37.23 -1.56
N VAL A 470 6.63 -38.18 -1.23
CA VAL A 470 6.28 -39.38 -0.44
C VAL A 470 6.72 -39.24 1.03
N ARG A 471 7.62 -38.29 1.30
CA ARG A 471 8.13 -37.94 2.61
C ARG A 471 8.33 -36.43 2.71
N VAL A 472 8.18 -35.87 3.91
CA VAL A 472 8.59 -34.47 4.17
C VAL A 472 10.11 -34.44 4.35
N PRO A 473 10.85 -33.61 3.61
CA PRO A 473 12.30 -33.52 3.75
C PRO A 473 12.71 -32.97 5.12
N ASP A 474 13.63 -33.64 5.82
CA ASP A 474 14.18 -33.20 7.11
C ASP A 474 14.82 -31.81 7.07
N ALA A 475 15.14 -31.33 5.86
CA ALA A 475 15.67 -29.99 5.68
C ALA A 475 14.64 -28.89 5.99
N VAL A 476 13.34 -29.19 5.87
CA VAL A 476 12.26 -28.24 6.20
C VAL A 476 12.25 -27.92 7.70
N THR A 477 12.51 -28.91 8.56
CA THR A 477 12.52 -28.70 10.02
C THR A 477 13.73 -27.90 10.52
N ARG A 478 14.71 -27.63 9.66
CA ARG A 478 15.89 -26.80 9.97
C ARG A 478 15.70 -25.32 9.63
N LEU A 479 14.55 -24.94 9.08
CA LEU A 479 14.27 -23.56 8.70
C LEU A 479 13.76 -22.79 9.92
N CYS A 480 14.49 -21.74 10.33
CA CYS A 480 14.24 -21.05 11.59
C CYS A 480 13.14 -19.98 11.52
N HIS A 481 12.82 -19.50 10.32
CA HIS A 481 11.92 -18.35 10.11
C HIS A 481 10.60 -18.71 9.41
N VAL A 482 10.38 -20.00 9.10
CA VAL A 482 9.18 -20.45 8.40
C VAL A 482 8.01 -20.53 9.36
N GLY A 483 6.99 -19.72 9.11
CA GLY A 483 5.74 -19.70 9.85
C GLY A 483 4.57 -20.40 9.15
N TYR A 484 4.63 -20.52 7.83
CA TYR A 484 3.59 -21.16 7.01
C TYR A 484 4.17 -22.28 6.18
N VAL A 485 3.69 -23.51 6.40
CA VAL A 485 4.06 -24.68 5.61
C VAL A 485 2.82 -25.32 5.01
N ASN A 486 2.77 -25.40 3.69
CA ASN A 486 1.65 -26.00 2.96
C ASN A 486 2.14 -27.12 2.06
N LEU A 487 1.79 -28.35 2.41
CA LEU A 487 2.20 -29.58 1.71
C LEU A 487 0.99 -30.38 1.21
N ARG A 488 -0.13 -29.70 0.94
CA ARG A 488 -1.39 -30.35 0.54
C ARG A 488 -1.21 -31.23 -0.71
N PHE A 489 -2.04 -32.27 -0.78
CA PHE A 489 -2.16 -33.17 -1.94
C PHE A 489 -0.85 -33.86 -2.35
N ASN A 490 0.06 -34.09 -1.40
CA ASN A 490 1.20 -34.99 -1.58
C ASN A 490 0.85 -36.42 -1.13
N SER A 491 1.74 -37.39 -1.31
CA SER A 491 1.50 -38.80 -0.97
C SER A 491 2.23 -39.21 0.32
N LEU A 492 1.95 -38.51 1.43
CA LEU A 492 2.70 -38.65 2.68
C LEU A 492 2.19 -39.77 3.61
N GLY A 493 1.20 -40.56 3.19
CA GLY A 493 0.52 -41.56 4.03
C GLY A 493 1.42 -42.65 4.65
N ALA A 494 2.57 -42.96 4.04
CA ALA A 494 3.52 -43.94 4.55
C ALA A 494 4.48 -43.38 5.61
N MET A 495 4.45 -42.07 5.87
CA MET A 495 5.40 -41.40 6.76
C MET A 495 5.01 -41.56 8.24
N ASN A 496 6.02 -41.73 9.11
CA ASN A 496 5.82 -41.64 10.55
C ASN A 496 5.67 -40.17 10.98
N MET A 497 4.43 -39.68 10.97
CA MET A 497 4.11 -38.30 11.32
C MET A 497 4.42 -37.95 12.77
N HIS A 498 4.34 -38.91 13.70
CA HIS A 498 4.69 -38.68 15.10
C HIS A 498 6.17 -38.31 15.26
N ALA A 499 7.08 -39.08 14.65
CA ALA A 499 8.51 -38.82 14.71
C ALA A 499 8.89 -37.49 14.04
N TRP A 500 8.26 -37.17 12.91
CA TRP A 500 8.48 -35.89 12.24
C TRP A 500 7.99 -34.70 13.07
N ALA A 501 6.80 -34.81 13.67
CA ALA A 501 6.21 -33.76 14.50
C ALA A 501 7.09 -33.39 15.71
N LEU A 502 7.79 -34.36 16.31
CA LEU A 502 8.75 -34.13 17.38
C LEU A 502 9.96 -33.28 16.95
N HIS A 503 10.35 -33.34 15.68
CA HIS A 503 11.41 -32.49 15.14
C HIS A 503 10.86 -31.12 14.72
N ALA A 504 9.67 -31.11 14.12
CA ALA A 504 9.01 -29.87 13.69
C ALA A 504 8.61 -28.97 14.87
N SER A 505 8.36 -29.52 16.07
CA SER A 505 8.06 -28.72 17.27
C SER A 505 9.20 -27.81 17.72
N ALA A 506 10.43 -28.01 17.21
CA ALA A 506 11.54 -27.09 17.41
C ALA A 506 11.47 -25.82 16.53
N MET A 507 10.57 -25.77 15.55
CA MET A 507 10.35 -24.60 14.69
C MET A 507 9.53 -23.55 15.43
N ALA A 508 10.20 -22.63 16.12
CA ALA A 508 9.56 -21.67 17.03
C ALA A 508 8.59 -20.70 16.34
N GLU A 509 8.75 -20.43 15.05
CA GLU A 509 7.92 -19.49 14.29
C GLU A 509 6.76 -20.18 13.55
N LEU A 510 6.66 -21.52 13.57
CA LEU A 510 5.64 -22.27 12.84
C LEU A 510 4.24 -22.01 13.43
N THR A 511 3.40 -21.29 12.67
CA THR A 511 2.03 -20.95 13.08
C THR A 511 0.96 -21.69 12.27
N GLU A 512 1.29 -22.20 11.09
CA GLU A 512 0.33 -22.87 10.20
C GLU A 512 0.96 -24.03 9.43
N LEU A 513 0.32 -25.20 9.50
CA LEU A 513 0.73 -26.42 8.79
C LEU A 513 -0.47 -27.04 8.07
N HIS A 514 -0.39 -27.10 6.74
CA HIS A 514 -1.44 -27.66 5.90
C HIS A 514 -0.99 -29.00 5.28
N LEU A 515 -1.70 -30.07 5.62
CA LEU A 515 -1.47 -31.45 5.17
C LEU A 515 -2.76 -32.09 4.61
N THR A 516 -3.66 -31.27 4.08
CA THR A 516 -4.92 -31.69 3.48
C THR A 516 -4.69 -32.69 2.34
N GLY A 517 -5.47 -33.78 2.32
CA GLY A 517 -5.46 -34.73 1.19
C GLY A 517 -4.13 -35.47 0.99
N CYS A 518 -3.34 -35.66 2.05
CA CYS A 518 -2.02 -36.29 1.97
C CYS A 518 -2.02 -37.83 2.11
N GLY A 519 -3.19 -38.44 2.33
CA GLY A 519 -3.34 -39.87 2.58
C GLY A 519 -2.92 -40.31 3.98
N LEU A 520 -2.90 -39.39 4.95
CA LEU A 520 -2.47 -39.66 6.33
C LEU A 520 -3.47 -40.52 7.10
N THR A 521 -3.00 -41.60 7.70
CA THR A 521 -3.80 -42.42 8.64
C THR A 521 -3.65 -41.97 10.09
N ASP A 522 -2.60 -41.20 10.39
CA ASP A 522 -2.29 -40.63 11.71
C ASP A 522 -1.76 -39.19 11.55
N GLY A 523 -1.98 -38.34 12.57
CA GLY A 523 -1.66 -36.92 12.52
C GLY A 523 -0.37 -36.53 13.26
N PRO A 524 0.22 -35.35 12.97
CA PRO A 524 1.37 -34.82 13.70
C PRO A 524 0.92 -34.16 15.02
N TRP A 525 0.31 -34.94 15.92
CA TRP A 525 -0.38 -34.43 17.11
C TRP A 525 0.50 -33.64 18.08
N ALA A 526 1.82 -33.79 18.05
CA ALA A 526 2.72 -32.95 18.85
C ALA A 526 2.66 -31.46 18.49
N LEU A 527 2.12 -31.12 17.31
CA LEU A 527 1.92 -29.76 16.83
C LEU A 527 0.52 -29.21 17.10
N SER A 528 -0.41 -29.99 17.67
CA SER A 528 -1.75 -29.51 18.02
C SER A 528 -1.68 -28.60 19.25
N THR A 529 -1.37 -27.33 19.02
CA THR A 529 -1.22 -26.29 20.05
C THR A 529 -2.09 -25.08 19.69
N PRO A 530 -2.44 -24.21 20.66
CA PRO A 530 -3.21 -23.00 20.36
C PRO A 530 -2.52 -22.04 19.39
N ASP A 531 -1.19 -22.07 19.34
CA ASP A 531 -0.35 -21.19 18.54
C ASP A 531 -0.13 -21.68 17.10
N CYS A 532 -0.45 -22.96 16.82
CA CYS A 532 -0.28 -23.57 15.50
C CYS A 532 -1.63 -24.07 14.95
N THR A 533 -2.05 -23.54 13.80
CA THR A 533 -3.19 -24.05 13.05
C THR A 533 -2.76 -25.27 12.24
N LEU A 534 -3.46 -26.40 12.42
CA LEU A 534 -3.16 -27.66 11.76
C LEU A 534 -4.35 -28.11 10.90
N ASP A 535 -4.16 -28.09 9.57
CA ASP A 535 -5.16 -28.51 8.60
C ASP A 535 -4.86 -29.94 8.11
N LEU A 536 -5.68 -30.89 8.55
CA LEU A 536 -5.59 -32.32 8.21
C LEU A 536 -6.81 -32.81 7.42
N ARG A 537 -7.56 -31.90 6.80
CA ARG A 537 -8.79 -32.24 6.08
C ARG A 537 -8.55 -33.31 5.00
N ALA A 538 -9.59 -34.06 4.64
CA ALA A 538 -9.56 -35.05 3.56
C ALA A 538 -8.45 -36.13 3.69
N ASN A 539 -8.12 -36.54 4.91
CA ASN A 539 -7.20 -37.64 5.19
C ASN A 539 -7.94 -38.84 5.81
N PRO A 540 -7.51 -40.09 5.58
CA PRO A 540 -8.10 -41.29 6.18
C PRO A 540 -7.75 -41.48 7.67
N ILE A 541 -7.81 -40.41 8.47
CA ILE A 541 -7.58 -40.44 9.92
C ILE A 541 -8.83 -40.98 10.61
N ALA A 542 -8.71 -42.13 11.26
CA ALA A 542 -9.85 -42.80 11.91
C ALA A 542 -10.08 -42.38 13.36
N ALA A 543 -9.05 -41.91 14.06
CA ALA A 543 -9.13 -41.54 15.46
C ALA A 543 -8.21 -40.38 15.80
N VAL A 544 -8.61 -39.57 16.78
CA VAL A 544 -7.82 -38.49 17.37
C VAL A 544 -7.39 -38.93 18.77
N PRO A 545 -6.11 -38.83 19.15
CA PRO A 545 -5.66 -39.19 20.48
C PRO A 545 -6.33 -38.36 21.57
N SER A 546 -6.60 -38.97 22.73
CA SER A 546 -7.18 -38.28 23.90
C SER A 546 -6.29 -37.19 24.50
N THR A 547 -5.01 -37.10 24.09
CA THR A 547 -4.08 -36.05 24.48
C THR A 547 -4.30 -34.74 23.73
N VAL A 548 -5.04 -34.76 22.61
CA VAL A 548 -5.37 -33.55 21.85
C VAL A 548 -6.50 -32.82 22.57
N ASP A 549 -6.30 -31.54 22.85
CA ASP A 549 -7.32 -30.69 23.46
C ASP A 549 -8.50 -30.48 22.49
N SER A 550 -9.70 -30.89 22.90
CA SER A 550 -10.92 -30.74 22.11
C SER A 550 -11.27 -29.27 21.83
N SER A 551 -10.79 -28.32 22.64
CA SER A 551 -11.01 -26.89 22.39
C SER A 551 -10.37 -26.41 21.07
N LEU A 552 -9.33 -27.09 20.59
CA LEU A 552 -8.67 -26.80 19.32
C LEU A 552 -9.55 -27.12 18.10
N LEU A 553 -10.43 -28.11 18.24
CA LEU A 553 -11.42 -28.47 17.22
C LEU A 553 -12.53 -27.41 17.15
N GLU A 554 -13.02 -26.97 18.31
CA GLU A 554 -14.08 -25.95 18.40
C GLU A 554 -13.62 -24.57 17.92
N THR A 555 -12.34 -24.24 18.13
CA THR A 555 -11.73 -22.98 17.69
C THR A 555 -11.19 -23.00 16.26
N HIS A 556 -11.40 -24.11 15.51
CA HIS A 556 -10.86 -24.31 14.16
C HIS A 556 -9.33 -24.15 14.08
N LYS A 557 -8.61 -24.45 15.17
CA LYS A 557 -7.14 -24.58 15.16
C LYS A 557 -6.69 -25.96 14.70
N LEU A 558 -7.53 -26.97 14.83
CA LEU A 558 -7.33 -28.29 14.26
C LEU A 558 -8.51 -28.60 13.32
N LEU A 559 -8.23 -28.71 12.03
CA LEU A 559 -9.26 -28.98 11.01
C LEU A 559 -9.19 -30.45 10.58
N LEU A 560 -10.30 -31.16 10.73
CA LEU A 560 -10.43 -32.62 10.46
C LEU A 560 -11.60 -32.95 9.51
N ASP A 561 -12.15 -31.95 8.83
CA ASP A 561 -13.27 -32.15 7.91
C ASP A 561 -12.93 -33.18 6.82
N ASP A 562 -13.93 -33.95 6.40
CA ASP A 562 -13.79 -35.05 5.43
C ASP A 562 -12.76 -36.15 5.83
N THR A 563 -12.43 -36.28 7.12
CA THR A 563 -11.69 -37.44 7.66
C THR A 563 -12.60 -38.60 8.05
N SER A 564 -12.06 -39.82 8.17
CA SER A 564 -12.83 -40.98 8.66
C SER A 564 -13.36 -40.75 10.09
N PHE A 565 -12.63 -40.02 10.93
CA PHE A 565 -13.05 -39.61 12.27
C PHE A 565 -14.28 -38.68 12.21
N CYS A 566 -14.24 -37.62 11.40
CA CYS A 566 -15.37 -36.70 11.29
C CYS A 566 -16.59 -37.34 10.61
N ASN A 567 -16.36 -38.22 9.63
CA ASN A 567 -17.43 -38.95 8.95
C ASN A 567 -18.15 -39.96 9.86
N THR A 568 -17.54 -40.39 10.95
CA THR A 568 -18.14 -41.36 11.90
C THR A 568 -18.71 -40.69 13.15
N THR A 569 -18.05 -39.66 13.67
CA THR A 569 -18.46 -38.98 14.90
C THR A 569 -19.63 -38.02 14.67
N HIS A 570 -19.73 -37.40 13.49
CA HIS A 570 -20.72 -36.36 13.19
C HIS A 570 -20.79 -35.24 14.24
N ALA A 571 -19.65 -34.92 14.87
CA ALA A 571 -19.58 -33.89 15.89
C ALA A 571 -19.85 -32.49 15.30
N PRO A 572 -20.36 -31.51 16.07
CA PRO A 572 -20.70 -30.18 15.55
C PRO A 572 -19.52 -29.41 14.93
N PHE A 573 -18.29 -29.69 15.38
CA PHE A 573 -17.06 -29.09 14.85
C PHE A 573 -16.59 -29.76 13.55
N CYS A 574 -17.12 -30.92 13.20
CA CYS A 574 -16.91 -31.55 11.90
C CYS A 574 -17.92 -30.95 10.92
N GLN A 575 -17.43 -30.16 9.95
CA GLN A 575 -18.32 -29.66 8.91
C GLN A 575 -18.83 -30.84 8.06
N PRO A 576 -20.12 -30.82 7.67
CA PRO A 576 -20.68 -31.87 6.83
C PRO A 576 -19.98 -31.94 5.47
N SER A 577 -19.96 -33.15 4.89
CA SER A 577 -19.36 -33.46 3.59
C SER A 577 -19.68 -32.40 2.54
N GLY A 578 -18.63 -31.83 1.93
CA GLY A 578 -18.76 -30.68 1.02
C GLY A 578 -17.64 -29.66 1.15
N VAL A 579 -16.56 -29.97 1.88
CA VAL A 579 -15.32 -29.18 1.82
C VAL A 579 -14.62 -29.41 0.49
N LEU A 580 -14.71 -30.62 -0.07
CA LEU A 580 -14.26 -30.94 -1.43
C LEU A 580 -15.45 -31.04 -2.39
N CYS A 581 -15.39 -30.36 -3.53
CA CYS A 581 -16.32 -30.55 -4.65
C CYS A 581 -15.77 -31.53 -5.70
N ALA A 582 -14.46 -31.72 -5.75
CA ALA A 582 -13.75 -32.69 -6.58
C ALA A 582 -12.45 -33.14 -5.88
N PRO A 583 -11.83 -34.26 -6.32
CA PRO A 583 -10.53 -34.67 -5.79
C PRO A 583 -9.50 -33.54 -5.89
N SER A 584 -8.86 -33.22 -4.76
CA SER A 584 -7.87 -32.15 -4.65
C SER A 584 -8.38 -30.71 -4.90
N CYS A 585 -9.70 -30.49 -4.87
CA CYS A 585 -10.28 -29.15 -4.93
C CYS A 585 -11.07 -28.84 -3.66
N LEU A 586 -10.49 -28.00 -2.82
CA LEU A 586 -11.14 -27.49 -1.62
C LEU A 586 -12.05 -26.32 -1.98
N ARG A 587 -13.11 -26.14 -1.20
CA ARG A 587 -14.06 -25.05 -1.41
C ARG A 587 -13.45 -23.66 -1.26
N ASP A 588 -12.39 -23.53 -0.46
CA ASP A 588 -11.61 -22.29 -0.31
C ASP A 588 -10.68 -22.02 -1.51
N MET A 589 -10.55 -22.96 -2.44
CA MET A 589 -9.83 -22.79 -3.70
C MET A 589 -10.72 -22.20 -4.79
N ILE A 590 -12.02 -22.52 -4.77
CA ILE A 590 -12.97 -22.03 -5.78
C ILE A 590 -13.13 -20.51 -5.67
N GLY A 591 -12.88 -19.78 -6.75
CA GLY A 591 -13.03 -18.32 -6.77
C GLY A 591 -12.02 -17.62 -5.88
N ASN A 592 -10.85 -18.23 -5.64
CA ASN A 592 -9.77 -17.61 -4.89
C ASN A 592 -8.90 -16.72 -5.78
N GLY A 593 -9.19 -16.64 -7.08
CA GLY A 593 -8.46 -15.92 -8.10
C GLY A 593 -7.23 -16.63 -8.69
N LEU A 594 -6.88 -17.80 -8.21
CA LEU A 594 -5.82 -18.61 -8.79
C LEU A 594 -6.47 -19.69 -9.64
N CYS A 595 -5.99 -19.87 -10.87
CA CYS A 595 -6.48 -20.97 -11.70
C CYS A 595 -6.03 -22.31 -11.08
N ASP A 596 -6.95 -22.99 -10.41
CA ASP A 596 -6.77 -24.25 -9.72
C ASP A 596 -7.31 -25.39 -10.60
N LEU A 597 -6.42 -26.13 -11.28
CA LEU A 597 -6.83 -27.16 -12.25
C LEU A 597 -7.72 -28.25 -11.65
N ALA A 598 -7.51 -28.58 -10.38
CA ALA A 598 -8.35 -29.54 -9.68
C ALA A 598 -9.80 -29.05 -9.53
N CYS A 599 -10.00 -27.72 -9.46
CA CYS A 599 -11.29 -27.04 -9.34
C CYS A 599 -11.94 -26.71 -10.69
N LEU A 600 -11.20 -26.80 -11.79
CA LEU A 600 -11.69 -26.54 -13.15
C LEU A 600 -12.56 -27.70 -13.68
N ASN A 601 -13.71 -27.94 -13.04
CA ASN A 601 -14.67 -28.97 -13.43
C ASN A 601 -16.11 -28.58 -13.07
N ALA A 602 -17.09 -29.27 -13.65
CA ALA A 602 -18.51 -28.95 -13.47
C ALA A 602 -19.02 -29.08 -12.02
N ALA A 603 -18.47 -30.01 -11.23
CA ALA A 603 -18.89 -30.19 -9.83
C ALA A 603 -18.44 -29.02 -8.94
N CYS A 604 -17.35 -28.36 -9.32
CA CYS A 604 -16.76 -27.22 -8.62
C CYS A 604 -17.12 -25.86 -9.26
N GLY A 605 -18.08 -25.83 -10.20
CA GLY A 605 -18.47 -24.60 -10.87
C GLY A 605 -17.37 -24.00 -11.75
N PHE A 606 -16.44 -24.82 -12.25
CA PHE A 606 -15.31 -24.40 -13.08
C PHE A 606 -14.45 -23.30 -12.45
N ASP A 607 -14.14 -23.49 -11.15
CA ASP A 607 -13.25 -22.62 -10.39
C ASP A 607 -13.70 -21.15 -10.35
N ASP A 608 -15.01 -20.92 -10.37
CA ASP A 608 -15.65 -19.60 -10.45
C ASP A 608 -15.04 -18.67 -11.53
N LEU A 609 -14.61 -19.26 -12.65
CA LEU A 609 -14.01 -18.59 -13.81
C LEU A 609 -12.56 -18.08 -13.64
N ASP A 610 -11.86 -18.44 -12.57
CA ASP A 610 -10.48 -18.00 -12.29
C ASP A 610 -9.48 -18.35 -13.40
N CYS A 611 -9.74 -19.44 -14.13
CA CYS A 611 -8.92 -19.93 -15.23
C CYS A 611 -9.09 -19.19 -16.58
N THR A 612 -10.12 -18.35 -16.71
CA THR A 612 -10.47 -17.69 -17.99
C THR A 612 -9.34 -16.80 -18.49
N ASP A 613 -8.73 -16.05 -17.58
CA ASP A 613 -7.64 -15.09 -17.84
C ASP A 613 -6.33 -15.76 -18.30
N VAL A 614 -6.18 -17.06 -18.01
CA VAL A 614 -5.05 -17.86 -18.48
C VAL A 614 -5.36 -18.50 -19.84
N GLY A 615 -6.61 -18.43 -20.30
CA GLY A 615 -7.07 -19.02 -21.55
C GLY A 615 -7.48 -20.48 -21.40
N LEU A 616 -7.84 -20.91 -20.19
CA LEU A 616 -8.40 -22.22 -19.90
C LEU A 616 -9.90 -22.06 -19.62
N THR A 617 -10.74 -22.66 -20.47
CA THR A 617 -12.20 -22.60 -20.34
C THR A 617 -12.78 -23.99 -20.15
N ALA A 618 -13.93 -24.07 -19.50
CA ALA A 618 -14.76 -25.27 -19.46
C ALA A 618 -14.99 -25.81 -20.89
N SER A 619 -14.49 -27.00 -21.19
CA SER A 619 -14.73 -27.71 -22.45
C SER A 619 -15.91 -28.66 -22.33
#